data_AF-A0A2Z3YQR3-F1
#
_entry.id   AF-A0A2Z3YQR3-F1
#
_cell.length_a   1.000
_cell.length_b   1.000
_cell.length_c   1.000
_cell.angle_alpha   90.00
_cell.angle_beta   90.00
_cell.angle_gamma   90.00
#
_symmetry.space_group_name_H-M   'P 1'
#
loop_
_entity.id
_entity.type
_entity.pdbx_description
1 polymer ?
#
loop_
_entity_poly.entity_id
_entity_poly.type
_entity_poly.pdbx_seq_one_letter_code
_entity_poly.pdbx_strand_id
1 'polypeptide(L)' 'MVELNALAVSLPDAGKALGIGQSSAYAAAKNGTFPVPVIRIGGRYTVPTAPLRKLLGLPPLTEQSPEVA' A
#
# COMPACT_ATOMS: atom_id res chain seq x y z
N MET A 1 -12.58 -6.08 2.10
CA MET A 1 -11.79 -6.62 0.98
C MET A 1 -10.88 -5.51 0.50
N VAL A 2 -9.56 -5.67 0.62
CA VAL A 2 -8.56 -4.66 0.21
C VAL A 2 -8.06 -5.07 -1.17
N GLU A 3 -8.22 -4.20 -2.17
CA GLU A 3 -7.77 -4.48 -3.53
C GLU A 3 -6.33 -3.99 -3.72
N LEU A 4 -5.38 -4.92 -3.77
CA LEU A 4 -3.95 -4.63 -3.87
C LEU A 4 -3.41 -4.77 -5.30
N ASN A 5 -4.26 -4.46 -6.29
CA ASN A 5 -3.98 -4.57 -7.73
C ASN A 5 -3.74 -3.20 -8.41
N ALA A 6 -4.05 -2.09 -7.73
CA ALA A 6 -3.80 -0.74 -8.24
C ALA A 6 -2.32 -0.32 -8.03
N LEU A 7 -1.85 0.70 -8.76
CA LEU A 7 -0.48 1.26 -8.61
C LEU A 7 -0.22 1.84 -7.20
N ALA A 8 -1.28 2.32 -6.54
CA ALA A 8 -1.23 2.78 -5.17
C ALA A 8 -2.57 2.59 -4.48
N VAL A 9 -2.55 2.48 -3.14
CA VAL A 9 -3.73 2.27 -2.31
C VAL A 9 -3.88 3.37 -1.26
N SER A 10 -5.06 3.44 -0.64
CA SER A 10 -5.29 4.37 0.48
C SER A 10 -4.50 3.95 1.71
N LEU A 11 -4.11 4.90 2.56
CA LEU A 11 -3.44 4.60 3.83
C LEU A 11 -4.26 3.66 4.76
N PRO A 12 -5.59 3.82 4.91
CA PRO A 12 -6.40 2.85 5.65
C PRO A 12 -6.31 1.42 5.10
N ASP A 13 -6.30 1.26 3.78
CA ASP A 13 -6.23 -0.07 3.15
C ASP A 13 -4.84 -0.68 3.28
N ALA A 14 -3.78 0.12 3.16
CA ALA A 14 -2.43 -0.31 3.51
C ALA A 14 -2.32 -0.73 4.99
N GLY A 15 -2.94 0.03 5.90
CA GLY A 15 -2.99 -0.33 7.33
C GLY A 15 -3.67 -1.67 7.58
N LYS A 16 -4.82 -1.92 6.93
CA LYS A 16 -5.51 -3.22 6.99
C LYS A 16 -4.63 -4.36 6.46
N ALA A 17 -3.92 -4.15 5.36
CA ALA A 17 -3.00 -5.14 4.80
C ALA A 17 -1.85 -5.49 5.77
N LEU A 18 -1.46 -4.54 6.64
CA LEU A 18 -0.46 -4.72 7.69
C LEU A 18 -1.04 -5.21 9.03
N GLY A 19 -2.36 -5.44 9.11
CA GLY A 19 -3.02 -5.85 10.36
C GLY A 19 -3.14 -4.75 11.42
N ILE A 20 -2.99 -3.47 11.04
CA ILE A 20 -3.13 -2.33 11.97
C ILE A 20 -4.41 -1.54 11.73
N GLY A 21 -4.95 -0.96 12.80
CA GLY A 21 -6.14 -0.10 12.73
C GLY A 21 -5.89 1.19 11.95
N GLN A 22 -6.97 1.77 11.42
CA GLN A 22 -6.93 3.01 10.62
C GLN A 22 -6.29 4.17 11.39
N SER A 23 -6.64 4.36 12.66
CA SER A 23 -6.06 5.39 13.53
C SER A 23 -4.55 5.23 13.68
N SER A 24 -4.07 4.00 13.91
CA SER A 24 -2.64 3.68 14.01
C SER A 24 -1.91 3.94 12.69
N ALA A 25 -2.53 3.62 11.55
CA ALA A 25 -1.96 3.90 10.24
C ALA A 25 -1.78 5.41 10.00
N TYR A 26 -2.79 6.22 10.30
CA TYR A 26 -2.69 7.68 10.20
C TYR A 26 -1.67 8.27 11.18
N ALA A 27 -1.61 7.79 12.41
CA ALA A 27 -0.61 8.22 13.38
C ALA A 27 0.80 7.92 12.89
N ALA A 28 1.04 6.69 12.41
CA ALA A 28 2.34 6.29 11.87
C ALA A 28 2.72 7.11 10.62
N ALA A 29 1.78 7.36 9.70
CA ALA A 29 2.05 8.22 8.54
C ALA A 29 2.36 9.67 8.94
N LYS A 30 1.64 10.22 9.92
CA LYS A 30 1.88 11.58 10.44
C LYS A 30 3.23 11.70 11.14
N ASN A 31 3.64 10.65 11.84
CA ASN A 31 4.91 10.60 12.59
C ASN A 31 6.09 10.16 11.71
N GLY A 32 5.86 9.82 10.44
CA GLY A 32 6.90 9.32 9.53
C GLY A 32 7.40 7.91 9.88
N THR A 33 6.65 7.15 10.68
CA THR A 33 7.02 5.80 11.16
C THR A 33 6.27 4.68 10.46
N PHE A 34 5.47 4.99 9.42
CA PHE A 34 4.84 3.98 8.60
C PHE A 34 5.93 3.15 7.90
N PRO A 35 5.81 1.81 7.84
CA PRO A 35 6.93 0.95 7.45
C PRO A 35 7.27 0.99 5.95
N VAL A 36 6.45 1.69 5.15
CA VAL A 36 6.69 1.95 3.72
C VAL A 36 6.45 3.43 3.41
N PRO A 37 6.97 3.94 2.27
CA PRO A 37 6.75 5.33 1.88
C PRO A 37 5.26 5.68 1.78
N VAL A 38 4.89 6.82 2.37
CA VAL A 38 3.54 7.38 2.25
C VAL A 38 3.62 8.70 1.52
N ILE A 39 2.88 8.81 0.41
CA ILE A 39 2.80 10.03 -0.40
C ILE A 39 1.57 10.81 0.05
N ARG A 40 1.75 12.10 0.33
CA ARG A 40 0.65 13.01 0.68
C ARG A 40 0.37 13.98 -0.46
N ILE A 41 -0.81 13.89 -1.07
CA ILE A 41 -1.23 14.74 -2.20
C ILE A 41 -2.57 15.40 -1.85
N GLY A 42 -2.62 16.73 -1.81
CA GLY A 42 -3.87 17.47 -1.58
C GLY A 42 -4.64 17.07 -0.31
N GLY A 43 -3.93 16.67 0.75
CA GLY A 43 -4.52 16.19 2.00
C GLY A 43 -4.87 14.69 2.04
N ARG A 44 -4.72 13.96 0.93
CA ARG A 44 -4.90 12.51 0.87
C ARG A 44 -3.58 11.80 1.09
N TYR A 45 -3.63 10.65 1.77
CA TYR A 45 -2.49 9.75 1.93
C TYR A 45 -2.64 8.56 0.99
N THR A 46 -1.59 8.31 0.23
CA THR A 46 -1.52 7.26 -0.77
C THR A 46 -0.23 6.46 -0.55
N VAL A 47 -0.35 5.14 -0.56
CA VAL A 47 0.76 4.22 -0.34
C VAL A 47 1.05 3.48 -1.64
N PRO A 48 2.25 3.60 -2.22
CA PRO A 48 2.63 2.84 -3.40
C PRO A 48 2.58 1.34 -3.14
N THR A 49 2.00 0.58 -4.06
CA THR A 49 1.73 -0.84 -3.84
C THR A 49 3.00 -1.69 -3.94
N ALA A 50 4.00 -1.25 -4.73
CA ALA A 50 5.27 -1.97 -4.89
C ALA A 50 6.06 -2.17 -3.59
N PRO A 51 6.40 -1.12 -2.79
CA PRO A 51 7.08 -1.30 -1.51
C PRO A 51 6.21 -2.03 -0.48
N LEU A 52 4.89 -1.83 -0.50
CA LEU A 52 3.95 -2.54 0.37
C LEU A 52 3.97 -4.06 0.12
N ARG A 53 3.92 -4.47 -1.15
CA ARG A 53 4.02 -5.89 -1.54
C ARG A 53 5.38 -6.49 -1.19
N LYS A 54 6.46 -5.75 -1.44
CA LYS A 54 7.82 -6.17 -1.05
C LYS A 54 7.92 -6.44 0.44
N LEU A 55 7.35 -5.56 1.27
CA LEU A 55 7.32 -5.74 2.72
C LEU A 55 6.51 -6.97 3.14
N LEU A 56 5.40 -7.24 2.46
CA LEU A 56 4.55 -8.41 2.70
C LEU A 56 5.09 -9.72 2.11
N GLY A 57 6.25 -9.70 1.43
CA GLY A 57 6.81 -10.87 0.74
C GLY A 57 6.00 -11.32 -0.48
N LEU A 58 5.16 -10.43 -1.04
CA LEU A 58 4.35 -10.71 -2.21
C LEU A 58 5.14 -10.46 -3.50
N PRO A 59 4.91 -11.25 -4.57
CA PRO A 59 5.52 -11.00 -5.87
C PRO A 59 5.09 -9.63 -6.41
N PRO A 60 5.86 -9.00 -7.32
CA PRO A 60 5.40 -7.79 -8.00
C PRO A 60 4.07 -8.06 -8.71
N LEU A 61 3.28 -7.00 -8.92
CA LEU A 61 2.18 -7.05 -9.88
C LEU A 61 2.81 -7.12 -11.27
N THR A 62 3.28 -8.30 -11.66
CA THR A 62 3.56 -8.55 -13.06
C THR A 62 2.20 -8.59 -13.72
N GLU A 63 1.90 -7.59 -14.54
CA GLU A 63 0.77 -7.67 -15.46
C GLU A 63 0.87 -9.03 -16.15
N GLN A 64 -0.20 -9.82 -16.10
CA GLN A 64 -0.23 -11.09 -16.80
C GLN A 64 0.19 -10.80 -18.24
N SER A 65 1.34 -11.35 -18.64
CA SER A 65 1.76 -11.32 -20.03
C SER A 65 0.55 -11.75 -20.85
N PRO A 66 0.16 -11.02 -21.90
CA PRO A 66 -0.80 -11.56 -22.83
C PRO A 66 -0.20 -12.89 -23.28
N GLU A 67 -0.99 -13.94 -23.08
CA GLU A 67 -1.09 -15.08 -23.99
C GLU A 67 0.06 -15.18 -25.00
N VAL A 68 1.12 -15.91 -24.64
CA VAL A 68 2.00 -16.54 -25.62
C VAL A 68 1.62 -18.02 -25.72
N ALA A 69 0.47 -18.27 -26.35
CA ALA A 69 0.11 -19.54 -26.97
C ALA A 69 -1.03 -19.33 -27.98
#